data_AF-A0A938M0S9-F1
#
_entry.id   AF-A0A938M0S9-F1
#
_cell.length_a   1.000
_cell.length_b   1.000
_cell.length_c   1.000
_cell.angle_alpha   90.00
_cell.angle_beta   90.00
_cell.angle_gamma   90.00
#
_symmetry.space_group_name_H-M   'P 1'
#
loop_
_entity.id
_entity.type
_entity.pdbx_description
1 polymer ?
#
loop_
_entity_poly.entity_id
_entity_poly.type
_entity_poly.pdbx_seq_one_letter_code
_entity_poly.pdbx_strand_id
1 'polypeptide(L)'
;MDMRACNLTIVAVLASCGLLHLTCTRTADAQGNAAERPAPSFPQCGSVRVALSDDQWRIVAARYSQMMTLFSPRAGGKDLSRENERVKWVKLLNPQLTVLVYGSAINASNFRLPAWRRPTEHPEWFLKDEAGEWLSDWEYQSALHLDPANVEWQQYVGRTLKDYIARYGYDGVFLDLVTATTYYVNFKKPHPAVDPKTGKAYADADWKAANMKLLRAVRDAIGQDKILLINGGHRGRRFFETGYLDFLEVADGLCHEGFCGWALDPFQDKFGPVEDWKADVDILAECAKRGKIVWAVGNCRARKPDESTE
;
A
#
# COMPACT_ATOMS: atom_id res chain seq x y z
N MET A 1 3.69 38.71 6.77
CA MET A 1 3.06 37.41 7.08
C MET A 1 4.13 36.37 6.78
N ASP A 2 4.73 35.84 7.83
CA ASP A 2 6.00 35.11 7.81
C ASP A 2 5.75 33.63 7.47
N MET A 3 6.07 33.22 6.23
CA MET A 3 6.01 31.82 5.80
C MET A 3 7.26 31.10 6.30
N ARG A 4 7.19 30.57 7.52
CA ARG A 4 8.19 29.60 7.98
C ARG A 4 8.11 28.36 7.12
N ALA A 5 9.24 28.01 6.51
CA ALA A 5 9.43 26.85 5.67
C ALA A 5 8.98 25.56 6.38
N CYS A 6 7.99 24.87 5.81
CA CYS A 6 7.78 23.45 6.08
C CYS A 6 8.95 22.68 5.46
N ASN A 7 9.87 22.20 6.29
CA ASN A 7 10.88 21.24 5.86
C ASN A 7 10.17 19.90 5.55
N LEU A 8 9.89 19.66 4.26
CA LEU A 8 9.43 18.37 3.76
C LEU A 8 10.62 17.42 3.72
N THR A 9 10.74 16.53 4.72
CA THR A 9 11.75 15.47 4.73
C THR A 9 11.20 14.23 4.03
N ILE A 10 11.73 13.92 2.84
CA ILE A 10 11.44 12.70 2.09
C ILE A 10 12.26 11.56 2.71
N VAL A 11 11.57 10.54 3.25
CA VAL A 11 12.20 9.32 3.78
C VAL A 11 11.87 8.17 2.84
N ALA A 12 12.89 7.56 2.26
CA ALA A 12 12.77 6.57 1.19
C ALA A 12 13.16 5.17 1.66
N VAL A 13 12.51 4.12 1.12
CA VAL A 13 12.73 2.73 1.55
C VAL A 13 12.76 1.80 0.32
N LEU A 14 13.86 1.06 0.24
CA LEU A 14 14.24 0.06 -0.74
C LEU A 14 13.48 -1.28 -0.57
N ALA A 15 13.32 -2.05 -1.66
CA ALA A 15 13.06 -3.48 -1.57
C ALA A 15 13.77 -4.31 -2.65
N SER A 16 14.48 -5.34 -2.22
CA SER A 16 14.48 -6.64 -2.89
C SER A 16 14.52 -7.69 -1.78
N CYS A 17 13.37 -8.32 -1.50
CA CYS A 17 13.20 -9.44 -0.58
C CYS A 17 13.91 -9.32 0.78
N GLY A 18 13.23 -8.69 1.75
CA GLY A 18 13.66 -8.64 3.14
C GLY A 18 13.60 -7.22 3.67
N LEU A 19 12.93 -7.06 4.80
CA LEU A 19 12.78 -5.83 5.59
C LEU A 19 13.98 -4.88 5.45
N LEU A 20 13.83 -3.70 4.83
CA LEU A 20 14.95 -2.77 4.69
C LEU A 20 14.77 -1.45 5.45
N HIS A 21 15.85 -1.10 6.13
CA HIS A 21 16.01 -0.07 7.15
C HIS A 21 16.63 1.21 6.57
N LEU A 22 16.26 2.37 7.12
CA LEU A 22 17.16 3.52 7.19
C LEU A 22 17.45 3.85 8.66
N THR A 23 18.73 3.77 9.02
CA THR A 23 19.29 4.29 10.26
C THR A 23 19.93 5.64 9.99
N CYS A 24 19.50 6.67 10.70
CA CYS A 24 20.40 7.76 11.07
C CYS A 24 21.12 7.33 12.34
N THR A 25 22.24 6.60 12.22
CA THR A 25 23.14 6.38 13.35
C THR A 25 24.01 7.63 13.49
N ARG A 26 23.75 8.46 14.50
CA ARG A 26 24.89 9.10 15.18
C ARG A 26 25.65 7.97 15.86
N THR A 27 26.96 7.96 15.68
CA THR A 27 27.90 7.05 16.32
C THR A 27 27.56 6.92 17.81
N ALA A 28 27.50 5.67 18.30
CA ALA A 28 27.53 5.42 19.73
C ALA A 28 28.73 6.19 20.31
N ASP A 29 28.55 6.82 21.47
CA ASP A 29 29.71 7.27 22.22
C ASP A 29 30.61 6.06 22.53
N ALA A 30 31.90 6.32 22.73
CA ALA A 30 32.91 5.28 22.94
C ALA A 30 32.69 4.41 24.21
N GLN A 31 31.57 4.59 24.91
CA GLN A 31 31.29 4.03 26.23
C GLN A 31 30.21 2.94 26.19
N GLY A 32 29.63 2.63 25.02
CA GLY A 32 28.72 1.48 24.86
C GLY A 32 27.38 1.62 25.59
N ASN A 33 27.05 2.82 26.08
CA ASN A 33 25.75 3.09 26.65
C ASN A 33 24.74 3.32 25.52
N ALA A 34 23.61 2.61 25.58
CA ALA A 34 22.48 2.89 24.70
C ALA A 34 21.91 4.26 25.07
N ALA A 35 22.43 5.32 24.47
CA ALA A 35 21.86 6.65 24.60
C ALA A 35 20.37 6.59 24.26
N GLU A 36 19.54 7.19 25.13
CA GLU A 36 18.13 7.44 24.82
C GLU A 36 18.07 8.09 23.45
N ARG A 37 17.54 7.35 22.46
CA ARG A 37 17.35 7.91 21.13
C ARG A 37 16.23 8.94 21.26
N PRO A 38 16.48 10.22 20.96
CA PRO A 38 15.38 11.16 20.84
C PRO A 38 14.40 10.59 19.81
N ALA A 39 13.12 10.65 20.13
CA ALA A 39 12.07 10.20 19.21
C ALA A 39 12.33 10.82 17.83
N PRO A 40 12.27 10.04 16.74
CA PRO A 40 12.51 10.58 15.41
C PRO A 40 11.58 11.77 15.18
N SER A 41 12.13 12.88 14.68
CA SER A 41 11.36 14.09 14.41
C SER A 41 10.35 13.94 13.27
N PHE A 42 10.36 12.78 12.58
CA PHE A 42 9.48 12.46 11.46
C PHE A 42 8.91 11.05 11.63
N PRO A 43 7.61 10.84 11.32
CA PRO A 43 7.00 9.52 11.28
C PRO A 43 7.76 8.58 10.34
N GLN A 44 8.22 7.43 10.84
CA GLN A 44 8.78 6.37 10.00
C GLN A 44 7.68 5.36 9.68
N CYS A 45 7.59 4.98 8.39
CA CYS A 45 6.63 4.02 7.88
C CYS A 45 7.35 2.77 7.35
N GLY A 46 6.78 1.58 7.56
CA GLY A 46 7.38 0.32 7.13
C GLY A 46 6.36 -0.72 6.68
N SER A 47 6.83 -1.78 6.02
CA SER A 47 6.01 -2.94 5.67
C SER A 47 6.66 -4.25 6.12
N VAL A 48 5.86 -5.14 6.71
CA VAL A 48 6.30 -6.49 7.07
C VAL A 48 5.70 -7.48 6.08
N ARG A 49 6.55 -7.96 5.16
CA ARG A 49 6.23 -8.94 4.10
C ARG A 49 6.80 -10.34 4.37
N VAL A 50 7.54 -10.50 5.47
CA VAL A 50 8.21 -11.74 5.85
C VAL A 50 8.07 -11.96 7.35
N ALA A 51 8.22 -13.21 7.80
CA ALA A 51 8.29 -13.49 9.22
C ALA A 51 9.51 -12.79 9.84
N LEU A 52 9.31 -12.17 11.00
CA LEU A 52 10.35 -11.45 11.73
C LEU A 52 10.65 -12.14 13.06
N SER A 53 11.91 -12.08 13.49
CA SER A 53 12.28 -12.46 14.85
C SER A 53 11.73 -11.47 15.89
N ASP A 54 11.68 -11.88 17.15
CA ASP A 54 11.27 -11.02 18.26
C ASP A 54 12.12 -9.74 18.33
N ASP A 55 13.42 -9.83 18.10
CA ASP A 55 14.31 -8.67 18.12
C ASP A 55 14.05 -7.70 16.97
N GLN A 56 13.73 -8.23 15.78
CA GLN A 56 13.30 -7.40 14.65
C GLN A 56 12.00 -6.67 14.95
N TRP A 57 11.03 -7.33 15.58
CA TRP A 57 9.79 -6.71 16.02
C TRP A 57 10.00 -5.64 17.10
N ARG A 58 10.92 -5.84 18.05
CA ARG A 58 11.31 -4.81 19.02
C ARG A 58 11.91 -3.59 18.32
N ILE A 59 12.76 -3.81 17.30
CA ILE A 59 13.30 -2.73 16.48
C ILE A 59 12.17 -1.98 15.76
N VAL A 60 11.18 -2.70 15.22
CA VAL A 60 10.01 -2.10 14.58
C VAL A 60 9.25 -1.22 15.58
N ALA A 61 8.89 -1.76 16.75
CA ALA A 61 8.18 -1.04 17.80
C ALA A 61 8.91 0.24 18.25
N ALA A 62 10.24 0.19 18.35
CA ALA A 62 11.04 1.30 18.86
C ALA A 62 11.31 2.41 17.81
N ARG A 63 11.12 2.14 16.51
CA ARG A 63 11.56 3.05 15.44
C ARG A 63 10.42 3.62 14.61
N TYR A 64 9.40 2.82 14.35
CA TYR A 64 8.32 3.21 13.46
C TYR A 64 7.16 3.81 14.25
N SER A 65 6.50 4.77 13.64
CA SER A 65 5.25 5.34 14.13
C SER A 65 4.06 4.74 13.37
N GLN A 66 4.28 4.27 12.15
CA GLN A 66 3.26 3.60 11.33
C GLN A 66 3.87 2.41 10.61
N MET A 67 3.06 1.39 10.37
CA MET A 67 3.46 0.24 9.55
C MET A 67 2.24 -0.47 8.97
N MET A 68 2.48 -1.25 7.92
CA MET A 68 1.52 -2.25 7.46
C MET A 68 2.09 -3.67 7.57
N THR A 69 1.21 -4.65 7.77
CA THR A 69 1.56 -6.08 7.71
C THR A 69 0.75 -6.77 6.61
N LEU A 70 1.38 -7.71 5.93
CA LEU A 70 0.66 -8.56 4.96
C LEU A 70 0.07 -9.78 5.65
N PHE A 71 -1.21 -10.04 5.38
CA PHE A 71 -1.94 -11.16 5.99
C PHE A 71 -2.11 -12.39 5.10
N SER A 72 -1.56 -12.41 3.89
CA SER A 72 -1.82 -13.52 2.98
C SER A 72 -1.09 -14.79 3.45
N PRO A 73 -1.79 -15.91 3.61
CA PRO A 73 -1.16 -17.21 3.81
C PRO A 73 -0.42 -17.73 2.56
N ARG A 74 -0.39 -16.95 1.46
CA ARG A 74 0.12 -17.37 0.15
C ARG A 74 0.94 -16.32 -0.61
N ALA A 75 1.37 -15.21 0.02
CA ALA A 75 2.38 -14.35 -0.61
C ALA A 75 3.69 -15.15 -0.76
N GLY A 76 3.91 -15.73 -1.94
CA GLY A 76 4.99 -16.72 -2.17
C GLY A 76 4.80 -18.05 -1.44
N GLY A 77 3.57 -18.44 -1.08
CA GLY A 77 3.26 -19.74 -0.47
C GLY A 77 3.57 -19.90 1.03
N LYS A 78 3.91 -18.83 1.75
CA LYS A 78 4.20 -18.87 3.19
C LYS A 78 2.99 -18.39 4.01
N ASP A 79 2.60 -19.18 5.01
CA ASP A 79 1.56 -18.77 5.96
C ASP A 79 2.10 -17.72 6.95
N LEU A 80 1.74 -16.45 6.74
CA LEU A 80 2.06 -15.35 7.63
C LEU A 80 0.98 -15.11 8.72
N SER A 81 0.05 -16.05 8.92
CA SER A 81 -1.01 -15.93 9.93
C SER A 81 -0.46 -15.61 11.33
N ARG A 82 0.72 -16.15 11.68
CA ARG A 82 1.43 -15.88 12.94
C ARG A 82 1.84 -14.41 13.13
N GLU A 83 2.16 -13.69 12.05
CA GLU A 83 2.51 -12.27 12.14
C GLU A 83 1.30 -11.40 12.50
N ASN A 84 0.07 -11.85 12.20
CA ASN A 84 -1.13 -11.14 12.67
C ASN A 84 -1.27 -11.20 14.20
N GLU A 85 -0.91 -12.32 14.84
CA GLU A 85 -0.93 -12.40 16.31
C GLU A 85 0.18 -11.52 16.95
N ARG A 86 1.25 -11.22 16.20
CA ARG A 86 2.32 -10.31 16.66
C ARG A 86 1.87 -8.86 16.78
N VAL A 87 0.78 -8.47 16.13
CA VAL A 87 0.22 -7.10 16.22
C VAL A 87 -0.12 -6.74 17.67
N LYS A 88 -0.80 -7.64 18.38
CA LYS A 88 -1.11 -7.42 19.82
C LYS A 88 0.16 -7.21 20.62
N TRP A 89 1.17 -8.04 20.38
CA TRP A 89 2.42 -7.98 21.11
C TRP A 89 3.21 -6.70 20.80
N VAL A 90 3.31 -6.29 19.53
CA VAL A 90 4.01 -5.05 19.17
C VAL A 90 3.29 -3.82 19.72
N LYS A 91 1.95 -3.84 19.79
CA LYS A 91 1.16 -2.77 20.42
C LYS A 91 1.35 -2.71 21.93
N LEU A 92 1.67 -3.83 22.61
CA LEU A 92 2.07 -3.80 24.02
C LEU A 92 3.45 -3.14 24.21
N LEU A 93 4.37 -3.32 23.25
CA LEU A 93 5.69 -2.70 23.28
C LEU A 93 5.64 -1.19 22.96
N ASN A 94 4.80 -0.81 21.99
CA ASN A 94 4.57 0.58 21.62
C ASN A 94 3.07 0.80 21.31
N PRO A 95 2.28 1.29 22.28
CA PRO A 95 0.86 1.59 22.05
C PRO A 95 0.61 2.69 21.01
N GLN A 96 1.60 3.56 20.75
CA GLN A 96 1.51 4.65 19.78
C GLN A 96 1.83 4.22 18.35
N LEU A 97 2.43 3.03 18.15
CA LEU A 97 2.66 2.48 16.82
C LEU A 97 1.31 2.20 16.14
N THR A 98 1.08 2.83 15.00
CA THR A 98 -0.06 2.53 14.13
C THR A 98 0.27 1.31 13.27
N VAL A 99 -0.57 0.27 13.32
CA VAL A 99 -0.41 -0.93 12.51
C VAL A 99 -1.65 -1.11 11.62
N LEU A 100 -1.44 -1.10 10.31
CA LEU A 100 -2.49 -1.27 9.31
C LEU A 100 -2.48 -2.69 8.73
N VAL A 101 -3.66 -3.26 8.54
CA VAL A 101 -3.81 -4.54 7.84
C VAL A 101 -3.78 -4.30 6.32
N TYR A 102 -2.89 -4.98 5.58
CA TYR A 102 -2.78 -4.84 4.12
C TYR A 102 -3.86 -5.63 3.39
N GLY A 103 -4.86 -5.01 2.77
CA GLY A 103 -5.79 -5.64 1.83
C GLY A 103 -5.50 -5.25 0.38
N SER A 104 -6.07 -5.97 -0.58
CA SER A 104 -6.14 -5.52 -1.98
C SER A 104 -7.59 -5.30 -2.39
N ALA A 105 -7.87 -4.23 -3.13
CA ALA A 105 -9.21 -3.94 -3.64
C ALA A 105 -9.66 -4.95 -4.70
N ILE A 106 -8.73 -5.46 -5.51
CA ILE A 106 -9.05 -6.21 -6.73
C ILE A 106 -8.16 -7.45 -6.98
N ASN A 107 -7.29 -7.86 -6.04
CA ASN A 107 -6.46 -9.05 -6.20
C ASN A 107 -6.87 -10.15 -5.20
N ALA A 108 -7.20 -11.34 -5.72
CA ALA A 108 -7.71 -12.46 -4.92
C ALA A 108 -6.66 -13.10 -4.00
N SER A 109 -5.36 -12.94 -4.29
CA SER A 109 -4.27 -13.58 -3.52
C SER A 109 -4.22 -13.16 -2.05
N ASN A 110 -4.86 -12.03 -1.72
CA ASN A 110 -4.90 -11.53 -0.36
C ASN A 110 -5.99 -12.20 0.49
N PHE A 111 -7.04 -12.76 -0.10
CA PHE A 111 -8.29 -13.05 0.63
C PHE A 111 -8.61 -14.53 0.87
N ARG A 112 -7.60 -15.41 0.93
CA ARG A 112 -7.81 -16.89 1.02
C ARG A 112 -8.71 -17.48 -0.08
N LEU A 113 -9.01 -16.72 -1.13
CA LEU A 113 -9.71 -17.18 -2.31
C LEU A 113 -8.77 -18.05 -3.17
N PRO A 114 -9.31 -18.91 -4.05
CA PRO A 114 -8.51 -19.67 -5.01
C PRO A 114 -7.92 -18.75 -6.10
N ALA A 115 -6.93 -17.94 -5.73
CA ALA A 115 -6.37 -16.91 -6.60
C ALA A 115 -5.64 -17.44 -7.86
N TRP A 116 -5.32 -18.74 -7.88
CA TRP A 116 -4.42 -19.35 -8.87
C TRP A 116 -5.10 -20.41 -9.75
N ARG A 117 -6.41 -20.58 -9.60
CA ARG A 117 -7.18 -21.60 -10.30
C ARG A 117 -8.53 -21.00 -10.68
N ARG A 118 -9.17 -21.60 -11.67
CA ARG A 118 -10.54 -21.23 -12.04
C ARG A 118 -11.42 -21.27 -10.78
N PRO A 119 -12.08 -20.16 -10.43
CA PRO A 119 -12.90 -20.10 -9.23
C PRO A 119 -14.11 -21.00 -9.41
N THR A 120 -14.30 -21.93 -8.46
CA THR A 120 -15.52 -22.73 -8.33
C THR A 120 -16.51 -22.09 -7.37
N GLU A 121 -16.00 -21.32 -6.42
CA GLU A 121 -16.76 -20.51 -5.47
C GLU A 121 -16.72 -19.06 -5.94
N HIS A 122 -17.88 -18.42 -6.01
CA HIS A 122 -18.05 -17.04 -6.43
C HIS A 122 -17.39 -16.65 -7.77
N PRO A 123 -17.55 -17.42 -8.86
CA PRO A 123 -16.99 -17.06 -10.16
C PRO A 123 -17.45 -15.67 -10.65
N GLU A 124 -18.62 -15.22 -10.23
CA GLU A 124 -19.18 -13.89 -10.52
C GLU A 124 -18.44 -12.72 -9.87
N TRP A 125 -17.53 -12.97 -8.93
CA TRP A 125 -16.68 -11.92 -8.34
C TRP A 125 -15.46 -11.59 -9.19
N PHE A 126 -15.08 -12.45 -10.13
CA PHE A 126 -13.82 -12.35 -10.84
C PHE A 126 -13.98 -11.69 -12.21
N LEU A 127 -13.02 -10.85 -12.58
CA LEU A 127 -13.02 -10.14 -13.85
C LEU A 127 -12.72 -11.10 -15.02
N LYS A 128 -13.38 -10.83 -16.13
CA LYS A 128 -13.13 -11.49 -17.41
C LYS A 128 -12.86 -10.47 -18.50
N ASP A 129 -12.22 -10.92 -19.55
CA ASP A 129 -12.08 -10.17 -20.79
C ASP A 129 -13.22 -10.47 -21.77
N GLU A 130 -13.15 -9.86 -22.96
CA GLU A 130 -14.15 -10.02 -24.03
C GLU A 130 -14.22 -11.45 -24.60
N ALA A 131 -13.17 -12.25 -24.46
CA ALA A 131 -13.16 -13.66 -24.83
C ALA A 131 -13.78 -14.56 -23.73
N GLY A 132 -14.11 -13.99 -22.57
CA GLY A 132 -14.60 -14.71 -21.41
C GLY A 132 -13.49 -15.36 -20.58
N GLU A 133 -12.23 -15.05 -20.87
CA GLU A 133 -11.07 -15.53 -20.13
C GLU A 133 -10.86 -14.71 -18.86
N TRP A 134 -10.36 -15.36 -17.80
CA TRP A 134 -10.14 -14.70 -16.52
C TRP A 134 -8.97 -13.75 -16.57
N LEU A 135 -9.17 -12.54 -16.04
CA LEU A 135 -8.08 -11.60 -15.89
C LEU A 135 -7.23 -11.95 -14.68
N SER A 136 -5.92 -11.95 -14.89
CA SER A 136 -4.93 -12.33 -13.90
C SER A 136 -3.80 -11.33 -13.81
N ASP A 137 -3.21 -11.21 -12.64
CA ASP A 137 -2.13 -10.30 -12.35
C ASP A 137 -0.82 -10.82 -12.95
N TRP A 138 -0.22 -10.02 -13.83
CA TRP A 138 1.04 -10.40 -14.49
C TRP A 138 2.23 -10.41 -13.52
N GLU A 139 2.19 -9.59 -12.46
CA GLU A 139 3.28 -9.42 -11.50
C GLU A 139 3.19 -10.49 -10.41
N TYR A 140 2.00 -10.73 -9.90
CA TYR A 140 1.75 -11.69 -8.85
C TYR A 140 1.35 -13.03 -9.44
N GLN A 141 2.27 -13.75 -10.10
CA GLN A 141 2.15 -15.16 -10.52
C GLN A 141 0.84 -15.59 -11.23
N SER A 142 0.11 -14.67 -11.88
CA SER A 142 -1.25 -14.89 -12.41
C SER A 142 -2.40 -14.92 -11.39
N ALA A 143 -2.36 -14.08 -10.34
CA ALA A 143 -3.42 -14.01 -9.34
C ALA A 143 -4.67 -13.42 -9.98
N LEU A 144 -5.83 -14.06 -9.85
CA LEU A 144 -7.04 -13.56 -10.51
C LEU A 144 -7.48 -12.20 -9.94
N HIS A 145 -7.94 -11.33 -10.83
CA HIS A 145 -8.52 -10.04 -10.49
C HIS A 145 -10.01 -10.16 -10.16
N LEU A 146 -10.45 -9.33 -9.23
CA LEU A 146 -11.83 -9.24 -8.74
C LEU A 146 -12.49 -7.98 -9.26
N ASP A 147 -13.80 -8.05 -9.51
CA ASP A 147 -14.60 -6.96 -10.04
C ASP A 147 -14.94 -5.96 -8.92
N PRO A 148 -14.40 -4.73 -8.94
CA PRO A 148 -14.71 -3.73 -7.93
C PRO A 148 -16.19 -3.31 -7.95
N ALA A 149 -16.97 -3.61 -8.99
CA ALA A 149 -18.40 -3.30 -9.07
C ALA A 149 -19.32 -4.40 -8.50
N ASN A 150 -18.76 -5.56 -8.14
CA ASN A 150 -19.49 -6.66 -7.54
C ASN A 150 -19.79 -6.36 -6.06
N VAL A 151 -21.07 -6.25 -5.71
CA VAL A 151 -21.50 -5.83 -4.36
C VAL A 151 -21.15 -6.87 -3.28
N GLU A 152 -21.20 -8.15 -3.60
CA GLU A 152 -20.85 -9.21 -2.65
C GLU A 152 -19.35 -9.20 -2.36
N TRP A 153 -18.52 -8.99 -3.38
CA TRP A 153 -17.08 -8.78 -3.22
C TRP A 153 -16.81 -7.56 -2.32
N GLN A 154 -17.44 -6.41 -2.59
CA GLN A 154 -17.31 -5.19 -1.77
C GLN A 154 -17.62 -5.45 -0.29
N GLN A 155 -18.71 -6.18 -0.01
CA GLN A 155 -19.10 -6.54 1.35
C GLN A 155 -18.11 -7.55 1.98
N TYR A 156 -17.65 -8.52 1.19
CA TYR A 156 -16.70 -9.52 1.63
C TYR A 156 -15.36 -8.90 2.04
N VAL A 157 -14.79 -8.01 1.21
CA VAL A 157 -13.51 -7.33 1.52
C VAL A 157 -13.65 -6.48 2.79
N GLY A 158 -14.73 -5.69 2.89
CA GLY A 158 -14.99 -4.86 4.08
C GLY A 158 -15.14 -5.67 5.36
N ARG A 159 -15.94 -6.74 5.35
CA ARG A 159 -16.11 -7.64 6.52
C ARG A 159 -14.81 -8.33 6.90
N THR A 160 -14.08 -8.84 5.92
CA THR A 160 -12.82 -9.54 6.19
C THR A 160 -11.82 -8.60 6.87
N LEU A 161 -11.63 -7.39 6.35
CA LEU A 161 -10.71 -6.41 6.95
C LEU A 161 -11.15 -5.98 8.36
N LYS A 162 -12.45 -5.78 8.57
CA LYS A 162 -13.02 -5.54 9.90
C LYS A 162 -12.72 -6.67 10.88
N ASP A 163 -12.88 -7.92 10.45
CA ASP A 163 -12.62 -9.09 11.29
C ASP A 163 -11.14 -9.18 11.68
N TYR A 164 -10.23 -8.85 10.76
CA TYR A 164 -8.80 -8.76 11.08
C TYR A 164 -8.51 -7.66 12.10
N ILE A 165 -9.10 -6.47 11.93
CA ILE A 165 -8.99 -5.37 12.88
C ILE A 165 -9.44 -5.82 14.28
N ALA A 166 -10.65 -6.37 14.39
CA ALA A 166 -11.22 -6.80 15.67
C ALA A 166 -10.42 -7.94 16.31
N ARG A 167 -9.97 -8.92 15.51
CA ARG A 167 -9.28 -10.11 16.00
C ARG A 167 -7.86 -9.83 16.47
N TYR A 168 -7.12 -8.97 15.76
CA TYR A 168 -5.69 -8.79 15.93
C TYR A 168 -5.30 -7.42 16.53
N GLY A 169 -6.23 -6.47 16.59
CA GLY A 169 -5.98 -5.14 17.16
C GLY A 169 -5.27 -4.19 16.20
N TYR A 170 -5.53 -4.31 14.89
CA TYR A 170 -5.05 -3.32 13.91
C TYR A 170 -5.74 -1.96 14.11
N ASP A 171 -5.04 -0.88 13.76
CA ASP A 171 -5.54 0.49 13.84
C ASP A 171 -6.31 0.92 12.58
N GLY A 172 -6.21 0.13 11.50
CA GLY A 172 -6.87 0.43 10.24
C GLY A 172 -6.43 -0.48 9.10
N VAL A 173 -6.69 -0.05 7.88
CA VAL A 173 -6.45 -0.76 6.62
C VAL A 173 -5.47 0.03 5.75
N PHE A 174 -4.53 -0.70 5.14
CA PHE A 174 -3.84 -0.28 3.93
C PHE A 174 -4.47 -1.05 2.76
N LEU A 175 -5.20 -0.38 1.88
CA LEU A 175 -5.94 -1.01 0.77
C LEU A 175 -5.21 -0.74 -0.55
N ASP A 176 -4.58 -1.77 -1.08
CA ASP A 176 -3.82 -1.70 -2.33
C ASP A 176 -4.73 -1.87 -3.57
N LEU A 177 -4.22 -1.46 -4.74
CA LEU A 177 -4.87 -1.53 -6.05
C LEU A 177 -6.22 -0.79 -6.14
N VAL A 178 -6.36 0.32 -5.41
CA VAL A 178 -7.46 1.28 -5.59
C VAL A 178 -7.10 2.19 -6.76
N THR A 179 -7.56 1.84 -7.97
CA THR A 179 -7.18 2.55 -9.20
C THR A 179 -8.35 3.34 -9.81
N ALA A 180 -8.03 4.48 -10.43
CA ALA A 180 -9.00 5.31 -11.16
C ALA A 180 -9.21 4.83 -12.61
N THR A 181 -8.35 3.95 -13.11
CA THR A 181 -8.38 3.48 -14.49
C THR A 181 -8.20 1.97 -14.57
N THR A 182 -8.60 1.40 -15.70
CA THR A 182 -8.39 -0.02 -16.01
C THR A 182 -6.94 -0.34 -16.41
N TYR A 183 -6.06 0.65 -16.47
CA TYR A 183 -4.68 0.50 -16.95
C TYR A 183 -3.95 -0.67 -16.27
N TYR A 184 -4.04 -0.78 -14.95
CA TYR A 184 -3.33 -1.82 -14.20
C TYR A 184 -3.83 -3.23 -14.56
N VAL A 185 -5.15 -3.44 -14.51
CA VAL A 185 -5.75 -4.76 -14.81
C VAL A 185 -5.61 -5.18 -16.26
N ASN A 186 -5.51 -4.21 -17.17
CA ASN A 186 -5.31 -4.45 -18.60
C ASN A 186 -3.82 -4.50 -18.99
N PHE A 187 -2.89 -4.26 -18.06
CA PHE A 187 -1.47 -4.16 -18.39
C PHE A 187 -0.93 -5.49 -18.93
N LYS A 188 -0.30 -5.44 -20.11
CA LYS A 188 0.19 -6.61 -20.86
C LYS A 188 -0.89 -7.65 -21.16
N LYS A 189 -2.17 -7.25 -21.23
CA LYS A 189 -3.28 -8.12 -21.63
C LYS A 189 -3.70 -7.85 -23.07
N PRO A 190 -4.09 -8.90 -23.83
CA PRO A 190 -4.55 -8.75 -25.21
C PRO A 190 -5.96 -8.14 -25.31
N HIS A 191 -6.77 -8.28 -24.25
CA HIS A 191 -8.16 -7.85 -24.22
C HIS A 191 -8.46 -7.07 -22.94
N PRO A 192 -9.38 -6.08 -22.99
CA PRO A 192 -9.75 -5.27 -21.83
C PRO A 192 -10.67 -6.03 -20.86
N ALA A 193 -10.64 -5.62 -19.60
CA ALA A 193 -11.62 -6.01 -18.59
C ALA A 193 -13.04 -5.62 -19.00
N VAL A 194 -13.99 -6.55 -18.88
CA VAL A 194 -15.40 -6.37 -19.20
C VAL A 194 -16.21 -6.11 -17.94
N ASP A 195 -17.09 -5.12 -17.98
CA ASP A 195 -18.14 -4.92 -16.98
C ASP A 195 -19.23 -6.00 -17.20
N PRO A 196 -19.42 -6.92 -16.24
CA PRO A 196 -20.40 -8.00 -16.38
C PRO A 196 -21.85 -7.50 -16.50
N LYS A 197 -22.15 -6.27 -16.07
CA LYS A 197 -23.51 -5.69 -16.15
C LYS A 197 -23.85 -5.23 -17.56
N THR A 198 -22.86 -4.71 -18.29
CA THR A 198 -23.08 -4.14 -19.63
C THR A 198 -22.60 -5.05 -20.74
N GLY A 199 -21.73 -6.02 -20.44
CA GLY A 199 -21.07 -6.88 -21.42
C GLY A 199 -20.07 -6.13 -22.30
N LYS A 200 -19.64 -4.92 -21.89
CA LYS A 200 -18.69 -4.07 -22.62
C LYS A 200 -17.41 -3.89 -21.81
N ALA A 201 -16.33 -3.53 -22.50
CA ALA A 201 -15.10 -3.10 -21.84
C ALA A 201 -15.39 -1.98 -20.82
N TYR A 202 -14.77 -2.06 -19.64
CA TYR A 202 -14.87 -1.04 -18.61
C TYR A 202 -14.33 0.30 -19.12
N ALA A 203 -15.17 1.33 -19.11
CA ALA A 203 -14.70 2.71 -19.21
C ALA A 203 -14.04 3.14 -17.89
N ASP A 204 -13.02 4.00 -17.96
CA ASP A 204 -12.30 4.45 -16.77
C ASP A 204 -13.22 5.16 -15.76
N ALA A 205 -14.22 5.90 -16.22
CA ALA A 205 -15.21 6.53 -15.34
C ALA A 205 -16.04 5.51 -14.55
N ASP A 206 -16.50 4.43 -15.20
CA ASP A 206 -17.25 3.36 -14.56
C ASP A 206 -16.37 2.55 -13.60
N TRP A 207 -15.11 2.31 -13.99
CA TRP A 207 -14.11 1.65 -13.16
C TRP A 207 -13.79 2.45 -11.89
N LYS A 208 -13.57 3.76 -12.01
CA LYS A 208 -13.36 4.66 -10.88
C LYS A 208 -14.59 4.68 -9.96
N ALA A 209 -15.79 4.76 -10.53
CA ALA A 209 -17.03 4.72 -9.76
C ALA A 209 -17.21 3.40 -9.01
N ALA A 210 -16.82 2.27 -9.62
CA ALA A 210 -16.80 0.97 -8.98
C ALA A 210 -15.81 0.90 -7.81
N ASN A 211 -14.57 1.36 -8.01
CA ASN A 211 -13.57 1.45 -6.95
C ASN A 211 -14.00 2.39 -5.82
N MET A 212 -14.66 3.50 -6.13
CA MET A 212 -15.21 4.41 -5.12
C MET A 212 -16.29 3.73 -4.27
N LYS A 213 -17.17 2.94 -4.89
CA LYS A 213 -18.18 2.15 -4.16
C LYS A 213 -17.53 1.10 -3.26
N LEU A 214 -16.52 0.38 -3.76
CA LEU A 214 -15.75 -0.55 -2.96
C LEU A 214 -15.08 0.13 -1.77
N LEU A 215 -14.43 1.28 -2.01
CA LEU A 215 -13.76 2.04 -0.96
C LEU A 215 -14.73 2.49 0.14
N ARG A 216 -15.94 2.95 -0.24
CA ARG A 216 -17.01 3.28 0.70
C ARG A 216 -17.50 2.06 1.48
N ALA A 217 -17.69 0.92 0.82
CA ALA A 217 -18.09 -0.32 1.50
C ALA A 217 -17.04 -0.78 2.53
N VAL A 218 -15.74 -0.66 2.20
CA VAL A 218 -14.65 -0.91 3.15
C VAL A 218 -14.71 0.08 4.31
N ARG A 219 -14.82 1.39 4.03
CA ARG A 219 -14.95 2.44 5.05
C ARG A 219 -16.11 2.17 6.01
N ASP A 220 -17.29 1.90 5.47
CA ASP A 220 -18.50 1.65 6.26
C ASP A 220 -18.34 0.41 7.15
N ALA A 221 -17.68 -0.64 6.64
CA ALA A 221 -17.45 -1.86 7.40
C ALA A 221 -16.46 -1.67 8.56
N ILE A 222 -15.31 -1.00 8.31
CA ILE A 222 -14.24 -0.85 9.32
C ILE A 222 -14.53 0.26 10.33
N GLY A 223 -15.37 1.24 9.99
CA GLY A 223 -15.72 2.37 10.84
C GLY A 223 -14.92 3.65 10.52
N GLN A 224 -15.44 4.78 11.00
CA GLN A 224 -14.82 6.10 10.85
C GLN A 224 -13.68 6.35 11.83
N ASP A 225 -13.57 5.54 12.90
CA ASP A 225 -12.50 5.60 13.90
C ASP A 225 -11.24 4.83 13.48
N LYS A 226 -11.29 4.12 12.36
CA LYS A 226 -10.15 3.36 11.81
C LYS A 226 -9.49 4.11 10.67
N ILE A 227 -8.18 3.93 10.52
CA ILE A 227 -7.44 4.50 9.39
C ILE A 227 -7.76 3.71 8.11
N LEU A 228 -7.96 4.41 6.99
CA LEU A 228 -8.01 3.83 5.65
C LEU A 228 -7.00 4.54 4.75
N LEU A 229 -5.86 3.91 4.55
CA LEU A 229 -4.84 4.34 3.62
C LEU A 229 -4.99 3.56 2.32
N ILE A 230 -4.92 4.21 1.16
CA ILE A 230 -5.06 3.54 -0.15
C ILE A 230 -3.76 3.55 -0.95
N ASN A 231 -3.54 2.57 -1.80
CA ASN A 231 -2.49 2.57 -2.83
C ASN A 231 -3.09 2.28 -4.21
N GLY A 232 -2.49 2.81 -5.28
CA GLY A 232 -2.96 2.60 -6.65
C GLY A 232 -2.91 3.84 -7.56
N GLY A 233 -2.34 4.96 -7.09
CA GLY A 233 -2.16 6.19 -7.85
C GLY A 233 -1.18 6.06 -9.02
N HIS A 234 -1.44 6.76 -10.13
CA HIS A 234 -0.40 7.01 -11.12
C HIS A 234 0.67 7.96 -10.55
N ARG A 235 1.85 7.93 -11.18
CA ARG A 235 2.89 8.93 -10.97
C ARG A 235 2.69 10.15 -11.87
N GLY A 236 3.31 11.24 -11.47
CA GLY A 236 3.41 12.48 -12.22
C GLY A 236 2.06 13.10 -12.51
N ARG A 237 1.98 13.84 -13.61
CA ARG A 237 0.78 14.60 -13.99
C ARG A 237 -0.46 13.73 -14.17
N ARG A 238 -0.27 12.46 -14.58
CA ARG A 238 -1.37 11.50 -14.78
C ARG A 238 -2.18 11.25 -13.51
N PHE A 239 -1.59 11.41 -12.32
CA PHE A 239 -2.34 11.34 -11.06
C PHE A 239 -3.50 12.35 -11.01
N PHE A 240 -3.23 13.59 -11.40
CA PHE A 240 -4.20 14.67 -11.41
C PHE A 240 -5.20 14.52 -12.55
N GLU A 241 -4.73 14.13 -13.75
CA GLU A 241 -5.56 13.96 -14.95
C GLU A 241 -6.62 12.87 -14.79
N THR A 242 -6.32 11.81 -14.05
CA THR A 242 -7.24 10.67 -13.81
C THR A 242 -8.14 10.87 -12.58
N GLY A 243 -7.93 11.95 -11.83
CA GLY A 243 -8.76 12.33 -10.68
C GLY A 243 -8.64 11.39 -9.47
N TYR A 244 -7.43 10.94 -9.14
CA TYR A 244 -7.18 10.13 -7.93
C TYR A 244 -7.51 10.86 -6.62
N LEU A 245 -7.50 12.20 -6.64
CA LEU A 245 -7.85 13.02 -5.48
C LEU A 245 -9.27 12.75 -4.97
N ASP A 246 -10.19 12.29 -5.82
CA ASP A 246 -11.56 11.99 -5.42
C ASP A 246 -11.61 10.87 -4.37
N PHE A 247 -10.69 9.89 -4.43
CA PHE A 247 -10.64 8.82 -3.43
C PHE A 247 -10.31 9.32 -2.01
N LEU A 248 -9.68 10.49 -1.90
CA LEU A 248 -9.40 11.13 -0.60
C LEU A 248 -10.66 11.73 0.05
N GLU A 249 -11.80 11.76 -0.63
CA GLU A 249 -13.09 12.05 0.01
C GLU A 249 -13.50 10.95 1.01
N VAL A 250 -12.99 9.72 0.84
CA VAL A 250 -13.33 8.54 1.66
C VAL A 250 -12.12 8.02 2.45
N ALA A 251 -10.94 8.05 1.84
CA ALA A 251 -9.70 7.62 2.46
C ALA A 251 -9.11 8.69 3.40
N ASP A 252 -8.37 8.25 4.42
CA ASP A 252 -7.62 9.14 5.32
C ASP A 252 -6.27 9.54 4.73
N GLY A 253 -5.83 8.85 3.68
CA GLY A 253 -4.58 9.14 3.01
C GLY A 253 -4.27 8.20 1.87
N LEU A 254 -3.13 8.42 1.24
CA LEU A 254 -2.64 7.61 0.13
C LEU A 254 -1.18 7.19 0.32
N CYS A 255 -0.83 6.08 -0.30
CA CYS A 255 0.53 5.66 -0.58
C CYS A 255 0.84 6.01 -2.04
N HIS A 256 1.91 6.75 -2.23
CA HIS A 256 2.44 7.15 -3.52
C HIS A 256 3.72 6.38 -3.77
N GLU A 257 3.59 5.28 -4.52
CA GLU A 257 4.71 4.40 -4.86
C GLU A 257 5.51 4.89 -6.07
N GLY A 258 6.81 4.57 -6.04
CA GLY A 258 7.74 4.95 -7.08
C GLY A 258 8.21 6.40 -7.01
N PHE A 259 8.05 7.11 -5.89
CA PHE A 259 8.43 8.52 -5.74
C PHE A 259 9.87 8.83 -6.20
N CYS A 260 10.81 7.91 -5.90
CA CYS A 260 12.21 7.94 -6.39
C CYS A 260 12.52 6.78 -7.35
N GLY A 261 11.52 6.32 -8.10
CA GLY A 261 11.58 5.18 -9.02
C GLY A 261 11.28 3.81 -8.37
N TRP A 262 11.09 2.79 -9.22
CA TRP A 262 10.75 1.43 -8.82
C TRP A 262 11.96 0.58 -8.46
N ALA A 263 11.72 -0.52 -7.74
CA ALA A 263 12.78 -1.32 -7.14
C ALA A 263 13.54 -2.13 -8.18
N LEU A 264 12.82 -2.54 -9.22
CA LEU A 264 13.32 -3.39 -10.30
C LEU A 264 14.05 -2.61 -11.39
N ASP A 265 13.92 -1.29 -11.41
CA ASP A 265 14.58 -0.45 -12.42
C ASP A 265 16.04 -0.15 -12.02
N PRO A 266 16.99 0.00 -12.97
CA PRO A 266 18.35 0.47 -12.68
C PRO A 266 18.36 1.96 -12.28
N PHE A 267 19.15 2.35 -11.27
CA PHE A 267 19.08 3.67 -10.58
C PHE A 267 19.34 4.91 -11.45
N GLN A 268 19.96 4.73 -12.61
CA GLN A 268 20.57 5.82 -13.39
C GLN A 268 19.57 6.57 -14.30
N ASP A 269 18.35 6.03 -14.51
CA ASP A 269 17.34 6.58 -15.43
C ASP A 269 15.99 6.92 -14.75
N LYS A 270 15.98 7.11 -13.42
CA LYS A 270 14.77 6.89 -12.58
C LYS A 270 13.88 8.08 -12.25
N PHE A 271 14.43 9.29 -12.25
CA PHE A 271 13.59 10.47 -12.13
C PHE A 271 13.07 10.72 -13.53
N GLY A 272 11.75 10.56 -13.71
CA GLY A 272 11.09 10.89 -14.96
C GLY A 272 11.31 12.36 -15.33
N PRO A 273 10.57 12.89 -16.31
CA PRO A 273 10.60 14.32 -16.60
C PRO A 273 10.46 15.15 -15.31
N VAL A 274 11.19 16.26 -15.21
CA VAL A 274 11.18 17.13 -14.01
C VAL A 274 9.76 17.56 -13.65
N GLU A 275 8.90 17.74 -14.65
CA GLU A 275 7.50 18.06 -14.52
C GLU A 275 6.71 16.95 -13.82
N ASP A 276 7.01 15.68 -14.09
CA ASP A 276 6.37 14.54 -13.44
C ASP A 276 6.90 14.35 -12.02
N TRP A 277 8.19 14.56 -11.77
CA TRP A 277 8.72 14.57 -10.40
C TRP A 277 8.13 15.73 -9.56
N LYS A 278 8.00 16.91 -10.16
CA LYS A 278 7.32 18.04 -9.51
C LYS A 278 5.86 17.70 -9.21
N ALA A 279 5.16 17.07 -10.15
CA ALA A 279 3.81 16.60 -9.91
C ALA A 279 3.76 15.56 -8.77
N ASP A 280 4.73 14.64 -8.66
CA ASP A 280 4.85 13.73 -7.51
C ASP A 280 4.96 14.50 -6.18
N VAL A 281 5.74 15.60 -6.13
CA VAL A 281 5.83 16.50 -4.96
C VAL A 281 4.50 17.22 -4.69
N ASP A 282 3.84 17.70 -5.75
CA ASP A 282 2.55 18.39 -5.65
C ASP A 282 1.45 17.46 -5.11
N ILE A 283 1.52 16.14 -5.37
CA ILE A 283 0.62 15.15 -4.75
C ILE A 283 0.80 15.15 -3.23
N LEU A 284 2.04 15.14 -2.73
CA LEU A 284 2.32 15.18 -1.30
C LEU A 284 1.77 16.46 -0.67
N ALA A 285 2.01 17.60 -1.31
CA ALA A 285 1.53 18.91 -0.86
C ALA A 285 0.00 18.99 -0.83
N GLU A 286 -0.69 18.47 -1.85
CA GLU A 286 -2.15 18.46 -1.92
C GLU A 286 -2.77 17.53 -0.87
N CYS A 287 -2.15 16.37 -0.60
CA CYS A 287 -2.57 15.50 0.51
C CYS A 287 -2.43 16.21 1.86
N ALA A 288 -1.27 16.82 2.12
CA ALA A 288 -1.03 17.56 3.35
C ALA A 288 -2.00 18.74 3.53
N LYS A 289 -2.27 19.49 2.46
CA LYS A 289 -3.26 20.58 2.46
C LYS A 289 -4.67 20.11 2.83
N ARG A 290 -5.03 18.87 2.47
CA ARG A 290 -6.31 18.24 2.83
C ARG A 290 -6.31 17.58 4.22
N GLY A 291 -5.21 17.68 4.96
CA GLY A 291 -5.04 17.00 6.24
C GLY A 291 -4.99 15.48 6.11
N LYS A 292 -4.58 14.96 4.96
CA LYS A 292 -4.51 13.52 4.65
C LYS A 292 -3.13 12.96 4.94
N ILE A 293 -3.07 11.70 5.33
CA ILE A 293 -1.83 10.93 5.47
C ILE A 293 -1.25 10.71 4.07
N VAL A 294 0.07 10.84 3.92
CA VAL A 294 0.73 10.47 2.68
C VAL A 294 1.98 9.65 2.96
N TRP A 295 2.06 8.46 2.35
CA TRP A 295 3.26 7.64 2.37
C TRP A 295 3.94 7.76 1.01
N ALA A 296 5.09 8.43 0.94
CA ALA A 296 5.93 8.44 -0.25
C ALA A 296 6.85 7.22 -0.21
N VAL A 297 6.64 6.26 -1.11
CA VAL A 297 7.47 5.06 -1.22
C VAL A 297 8.34 5.20 -2.45
N GLY A 298 9.65 5.14 -2.27
CA GLY A 298 10.60 5.26 -3.36
C GLY A 298 11.86 4.46 -3.06
N ASN A 299 12.51 3.98 -4.11
CA ASN A 299 13.76 3.26 -3.96
C ASN A 299 14.91 4.23 -3.76
N CYS A 300 15.74 3.95 -2.77
CA CYS A 300 17.06 4.54 -2.63
C CYS A 300 18.10 3.61 -3.20
N ARG A 301 19.32 4.08 -3.44
CA ARG A 301 20.45 3.17 -3.62
C ARG A 301 20.91 2.72 -2.24
N ALA A 302 21.23 1.44 -2.09
CA ALA A 302 21.99 1.03 -0.92
C ALA A 302 23.31 1.81 -0.92
N ARG A 303 23.62 2.46 0.21
CA ARG A 303 24.92 3.09 0.40
C ARG A 303 25.97 1.99 0.40
N LYS A 304 27.04 2.18 -0.36
CA LYS A 304 28.17 1.25 -0.30
C LYS A 304 28.99 1.53 0.96
N PRO A 305 29.62 0.50 1.58
CA PRO A 305 30.38 0.68 2.82
C PRO A 305 31.50 1.73 2.75
N ASP A 306 32.00 2.02 1.54
CA ASP A 306 33.10 2.92 1.26
C ASP A 306 32.67 4.36 0.91
N GLU A 307 31.37 4.64 0.76
CA GLU A 307 30.90 6.00 0.48
C GLU A 307 30.99 6.88 1.73
N SER A 308 31.52 8.10 1.61
CA SER A 308 31.63 9.05 2.72
C SER A 308 30.25 9.51 3.23
N THR A 309 30.20 9.98 4.48
CA THR A 309 28.96 10.51 5.11
C THR A 309 28.69 11.97 4.77
N GLU A 310 29.55 12.58 3.94
CA GLU A 310 29.55 14.02 3.64
C GLU A 310 28.30 14.48 2.90
#